data_AF-A0A496ZUN8-F1
#
_entry.id   AF-A0A496ZUN8-F1
#
_cell.length_a   1.000
_cell.length_b   1.000
_cell.length_c   1.000
_cell.angle_alpha   90.00
_cell.angle_beta   90.00
_cell.angle_gamma   90.00
#
_symmetry.space_group_name_H-M   'P 1'
#
loop_
_entity.id
_entity.type
_entity.pdbx_description
1 polymer ?
#
loop_
_entity_poly.entity_id
_entity_poly.type
_entity_poly.pdbx_seq_one_letter_code
_entity_poly.pdbx_strand_id
1 'polypeptide(L)'
;GNIRELENEIEKAILLSTEDILRTDLFASSNNSADSSLFEKLPLDWDEYLSHRQNVNSKLDSNYVKALIDSADSNIQKASKLGNLPRSQVYRLLKRTEKSE
;
A
#
# COMPACT_ATOMS: atom_id res chain seq x y z
N GLY A 1 -25.04 4.26 -2.86
CA GLY A 1 -23.76 4.72 -2.33
C GLY A 1 -23.67 6.21 -2.38
N ASN A 2 -23.57 6.77 -3.59
CA ASN A 2 -23.03 8.11 -3.88
C ASN A 2 -23.45 9.27 -2.95
N ILE A 3 -24.76 9.49 -2.70
CA ILE A 3 -25.20 10.66 -1.91
C ILE A 3 -25.02 10.43 -0.41
N ARG A 4 -25.40 9.25 0.10
CA ARG A 4 -25.22 8.89 1.53
C ARG A 4 -23.75 8.78 1.91
N GLU A 5 -22.92 8.30 0.99
CA GLU A 5 -21.47 8.18 1.21
C GLU A 5 -20.81 9.56 1.25
N LEU A 6 -21.22 10.47 0.36
CA LEU A 6 -20.77 11.87 0.39
C LEU A 6 -21.19 12.58 1.67
N GLU A 7 -22.44 12.38 2.11
CA GLU A 7 -22.96 12.96 3.36
C GLU A 7 -22.13 12.50 4.56
N ASN A 8 -21.86 11.20 4.67
CA ASN A 8 -21.05 10.64 5.76
C ASN A 8 -19.61 11.18 5.76
N GLU A 9 -18.96 11.33 4.60
CA GLU A 9 -17.60 11.87 4.54
C GLU A 9 -17.53 13.37 4.85
N ILE A 10 -18.54 14.16 4.45
CA ILE A 10 -18.61 15.57 4.84
C ILE A 10 -18.82 15.70 6.36
N GLU A 11 -19.72 14.91 6.94
CA GLU A 11 -19.98 14.92 8.38
C GLU A 11 -18.73 14.55 9.19
N LYS A 12 -18.02 13.51 8.75
CA LYS A 12 -16.76 13.08 9.35
C LYS A 12 -15.67 14.15 9.23
N ALA A 13 -15.55 14.82 8.08
CA ALA A 13 -14.58 15.91 7.89
C ALA A 13 -14.86 17.09 8.84
N ILE A 14 -16.14 17.45 9.05
CA ILE A 14 -16.55 18.49 10.00
C ILE A 14 -16.19 18.10 11.43
N LEU A 15 -16.54 16.87 11.84
CA LEU A 15 -16.28 16.38 13.20
C LEU A 15 -14.79 16.30 13.54
N LEU A 16 -13.94 15.98 12.56
CA LEU A 16 -12.49 15.87 12.73
C LEU A 16 -11.75 17.20 12.54
N SER A 17 -12.39 18.19 11.92
CA SER A 17 -11.80 19.52 11.76
C SER A 17 -11.79 20.28 13.08
N THR A 18 -10.64 20.84 13.42
CA THR A 18 -10.48 21.82 14.52
C THR A 18 -10.28 23.24 13.99
N GLU A 19 -10.29 23.40 12.66
CA GLU A 19 -10.14 24.66 11.93
C GLU A 19 -11.46 25.03 11.25
N ASP A 20 -11.72 26.34 11.07
CA ASP A 20 -12.91 26.84 10.36
C ASP A 20 -12.91 26.55 8.84
N ILE A 21 -11.78 26.09 8.29
CA ILE A 21 -11.62 25.84 6.85
C ILE A 21 -11.32 24.36 6.62
N LEU A 22 -12.23 23.67 5.94
CA LEU A 22 -12.02 22.30 5.49
C LEU A 22 -10.99 22.26 4.37
N ARG A 23 -9.83 21.64 4.63
CA ARG A 23 -8.79 21.37 3.62
C ARG A 23 -8.94 19.96 3.07
N THR A 24 -8.48 19.76 1.84
CA THR A 24 -8.47 18.45 1.16
C THR A 24 -7.74 17.37 1.94
N ASP A 25 -6.84 17.76 2.84
CA ASP A 25 -6.07 16.85 3.70
C ASP A 25 -6.92 16.17 4.79
N LEU A 26 -8.09 16.76 5.12
CA LEU A 26 -9.03 16.21 6.10
C LEU A 26 -9.96 15.14 5.50
N PHE A 27 -10.11 15.14 4.19
CA PHE A 27 -10.81 14.07 3.50
C PHE A 27 -9.84 12.92 3.35
N ALA A 28 -10.19 11.76 3.92
CA ALA A 28 -9.40 10.54 3.75
C ALA A 28 -9.09 10.39 2.26
N SER A 29 -7.80 10.31 1.92
CA SER A 29 -7.33 10.23 0.54
C SER A 29 -7.95 8.99 -0.12
N SER A 30 -9.13 9.14 -0.73
CA SER A 30 -9.88 8.07 -1.38
C SER A 30 -9.07 7.43 -2.54
N ASN A 31 -7.97 8.08 -2.93
CA ASN A 31 -7.02 7.58 -3.92
C ASN A 31 -6.00 6.54 -3.39
N ASN A 32 -6.02 6.16 -2.11
CA ASN A 32 -5.18 5.07 -1.57
C ASN A 32 -5.99 3.86 -1.07
N SER A 33 -7.18 3.64 -1.64
CA SER A 33 -8.05 2.49 -1.34
C SER A 33 -7.45 1.13 -1.71
N ALA A 34 -6.32 1.07 -2.44
CA ALA A 34 -5.62 -0.18 -2.71
C ALA A 34 -4.80 -0.69 -1.50
N ASP A 35 -4.10 0.19 -0.77
CA ASP A 35 -3.15 -0.22 0.28
C ASP A 35 -3.80 -0.42 1.65
N SER A 36 -4.86 0.34 1.97
CA SER A 36 -5.59 0.17 3.24
C SER A 36 -6.44 -1.10 3.28
N SER A 37 -6.82 -1.62 2.10
CA SER A 37 -7.65 -2.84 1.98
C SER A 37 -6.95 -4.13 2.43
N LEU A 38 -5.62 -4.14 2.53
CA LEU A 38 -4.84 -5.34 2.85
C LEU A 38 -5.03 -5.83 4.29
N PHE A 39 -5.55 -4.99 5.19
CA PHE A 39 -5.76 -5.34 6.61
C PHE A 39 -7.22 -5.20 7.06
N GLU A 40 -8.14 -4.78 6.20
CA GLU A 40 -9.53 -4.49 6.59
C GLU A 40 -10.42 -5.73 6.70
N LYS A 41 -10.04 -6.86 6.09
CA LYS A 41 -10.82 -8.10 6.11
C LYS A 41 -9.95 -9.31 6.43
N LEU A 42 -9.63 -9.49 7.71
CA LEU A 42 -8.92 -10.69 8.16
C LEU A 42 -9.87 -11.90 8.16
N PRO A 43 -9.50 -13.03 7.53
CA PRO A 43 -10.23 -14.28 7.63
C PRO A 43 -10.23 -14.81 9.06
N LEU A 44 -11.33 -15.44 9.47
CA LEU A 44 -11.43 -16.15 10.77
C LEU A 44 -10.85 -17.57 10.69
N ASP A 45 -10.89 -18.18 9.50
CA ASP A 45 -10.30 -19.49 9.26
C ASP A 45 -8.77 -19.40 9.13
N TRP A 46 -8.06 -20.39 9.68
CA TRP A 46 -6.59 -20.37 9.74
C TRP A 46 -5.93 -20.57 8.37
N ASP A 47 -6.48 -21.44 7.53
CA ASP A 47 -5.91 -21.74 6.22
C ASP A 47 -6.14 -20.56 5.25
N GLU A 48 -7.31 -19.93 5.35
CA GLU A 48 -7.59 -18.67 4.65
C GLU A 48 -6.69 -17.53 5.13
N TYR A 49 -6.47 -17.41 6.44
CA TYR A 49 -5.54 -16.42 7.00
C TYR A 49 -4.11 -16.63 6.51
N LEU A 50 -3.62 -17.87 6.45
CA LEU A 50 -2.27 -18.17 5.96
C LEU A 50 -2.11 -17.75 4.50
N SER A 51 -3.11 -18.06 3.67
CA SER A 51 -3.16 -17.67 2.26
C SER A 51 -3.22 -16.15 2.09
N HIS A 52 -4.05 -15.48 2.90
CA HIS A 52 -4.17 -14.03 2.93
C HIS A 52 -2.84 -13.36 3.32
N ARG A 53 -2.18 -13.86 4.38
CA ARG A 53 -0.86 -13.36 4.81
C ARG A 53 0.19 -13.50 3.72
N GLN A 54 0.24 -14.63 3.02
CA GLN A 54 1.16 -14.83 1.91
C GLN A 54 0.93 -13.82 0.78
N ASN A 55 -0.34 -13.56 0.45
CA ASN A 55 -0.71 -12.57 -0.56
C ASN A 55 -0.33 -11.15 -0.16
N VAL A 56 -0.62 -10.76 1.09
CA VAL A 56 -0.25 -9.44 1.63
C VAL A 56 1.27 -9.25 1.60
N ASN A 57 2.04 -10.24 2.09
CA ASN A 57 3.50 -10.18 2.07
C ASN A 57 4.04 -10.07 0.65
N SER A 58 3.49 -10.84 -0.30
CA SER A 58 3.93 -10.79 -1.71
C SER A 58 3.68 -9.42 -2.34
N LYS A 59 2.51 -8.82 -2.08
CA LYS A 59 2.19 -7.45 -2.54
C LYS A 59 3.11 -6.40 -1.91
N LEU A 60 3.35 -6.50 -0.60
CA LEU A 60 4.27 -5.60 0.11
C LEU A 60 5.68 -5.67 -0.47
N ASP A 61 6.19 -6.89 -0.67
CA ASP A 61 7.50 -7.13 -1.27
C ASP A 61 7.58 -6.55 -2.70
N SER A 62 6.48 -6.63 -3.46
CA SER A 62 6.39 -6.08 -4.81
C SER A 62 6.46 -4.56 -4.83
N ASN A 63 5.60 -3.93 -4.04
CA ASN A 63 5.53 -2.47 -3.95
C ASN A 63 6.86 -1.89 -3.45
N TYR A 64 7.49 -2.55 -2.47
CA TYR A 64 8.79 -2.14 -1.94
C TYR A 64 9.88 -2.16 -3.02
N VAL A 65 9.98 -3.25 -3.80
CA VAL A 65 11.04 -3.36 -4.82
C VAL A 65 10.81 -2.42 -6.00
N LYS A 66 9.55 -2.23 -6.43
CA LYS A 66 9.22 -1.23 -7.46
C LYS A 66 9.65 0.17 -6.99
N ALA A 67 9.23 0.59 -5.80
CA ALA A 67 9.60 1.89 -5.23
C ALA A 67 11.12 2.06 -5.04
N LEU A 68 11.82 0.99 -4.63
CA LEU A 68 13.27 1.01 -4.44
C LEU A 68 14.03 1.19 -5.76
N ILE A 69 13.54 0.61 -6.85
CA ILE A 69 14.14 0.69 -8.18
C ILE A 69 13.85 2.05 -8.81
N ASP A 70 12.63 2.55 -8.67
CA ASP A 70 12.24 3.88 -9.14
C ASP A 70 13.08 4.97 -8.46
N SER A 71 13.26 4.86 -7.14
CA SER A 71 14.12 5.76 -6.36
C SER A 71 15.61 5.66 -6.72
N ALA A 72 16.01 4.61 -7.43
CA ALA A 72 17.39 4.34 -7.82
C ALA A 72 17.64 4.55 -9.32
N ASP A 73 16.69 5.15 -10.06
CA ASP A 73 16.75 5.35 -11.51
C ASP A 73 17.02 4.04 -12.28
N SER A 74 16.34 2.95 -11.91
CA SER A 74 16.56 1.61 -12.48
C SER A 74 17.97 1.03 -12.29
N ASN A 75 18.81 1.64 -11.45
CA ASN A 75 20.16 1.14 -11.19
C ASN A 75 20.17 0.19 -9.97
N ILE A 76 20.28 -1.11 -10.24
CA ILE A 76 20.29 -2.17 -9.21
C ILE A 76 21.41 -2.01 -8.18
N GLN A 77 22.58 -1.48 -8.57
CA GLN A 77 23.68 -1.22 -7.64
C GLN A 77 23.37 -0.06 -6.70
N LYS A 78 22.69 0.99 -7.19
CA LYS A 78 22.18 2.08 -6.34
C LYS A 78 21.06 1.58 -5.44
N ALA A 79 20.09 0.83 -5.98
CA ALA A 79 18.98 0.24 -5.23
C ALA A 79 19.46 -0.67 -4.08
N SER A 80 20.45 -1.52 -4.35
CA SER A 80 21.09 -2.39 -3.35
C SER A 80 21.72 -1.59 -2.21
N LYS A 81 22.36 -0.44 -2.51
CA LYS A 81 22.91 0.45 -1.50
C LYS A 81 21.83 1.20 -0.72
N LEU A 82 20.81 1.70 -1.41
CA LEU A 82 19.71 2.47 -0.83
C LEU A 82 18.87 1.61 0.12
N GLY A 83 18.52 0.40 -0.31
CA GLY A 83 17.72 -0.54 0.49
C GLY A 83 18.55 -1.37 1.48
N ASN A 84 19.88 -1.23 1.51
CA ASN A 84 20.79 -2.05 2.30
C ASN A 84 20.56 -3.56 2.13
N LEU A 85 20.39 -3.99 0.88
CA LEU A 85 20.08 -5.37 0.51
C LEU A 85 21.14 -5.90 -0.47
N PRO A 86 21.56 -7.17 -0.39
CA PRO A 86 22.39 -7.78 -1.41
C PRO A 86 21.71 -7.69 -2.79
N ARG A 87 22.48 -7.45 -3.85
CA ARG A 87 21.94 -7.40 -5.22
C ARG A 87 21.17 -8.67 -5.59
N SER A 88 21.63 -9.83 -5.13
CA SER A 88 20.96 -11.12 -5.33
C SER A 88 19.54 -11.13 -4.75
N GLN A 89 19.33 -10.47 -3.60
CA GLN A 89 18.02 -10.34 -3.00
C GLN A 89 17.13 -9.40 -3.82
N VAL A 90 17.66 -8.27 -4.31
CA VAL A 90 16.92 -7.35 -5.19
C VAL A 90 16.44 -8.08 -6.45
N TYR A 91 17.31 -8.85 -7.12
CA TYR A 91 16.94 -9.66 -8.29
C TYR A 91 15.91 -10.74 -7.96
N ARG A 92 16.04 -11.41 -6.80
CA ARG A 92 15.08 -12.44 -6.38
C ARG A 92 13.69 -11.86 -6.15
N LEU A 93 13.64 -10.68 -5.52
CA LEU A 93 12.39 -9.98 -5.29
C LEU A 93 11.76 -9.56 -6.62
N LEU A 94 12.52 -8.94 -7.52
CA LEU A 94 12.05 -8.54 -8.85
C LEU A 94 11.49 -9.72 -9.68
N LYS A 95 12.21 -10.84 -9.69
CA LYS A 95 11.76 -12.03 -10.43
C LYS A 95 10.44 -12.60 -9.88
N ARG A 96 10.21 -12.46 -8.57
CA ARG A 96 8.97 -12.92 -7.93
C ARG A 96 7.80 -12.01 -8.28
N THR A 97 8.04 -10.72 -8.45
CA THR A 97 7.00 -9.75 -8.81
C THR A 97 6.56 -9.90 -10.26
N GLU A 98 7.49 -10.15 -11.19
CA GLU A 98 7.18 -10.40 -12.61
C GLU A 98 6.37 -11.67 -12.86
N LYS A 99 6.41 -12.65 -11.94
CA LYS A 99 5.62 -13.89 -12.05
C LYS A 99 4.21 -13.80 -11.48
N SER A 100 3.88 -12.70 -10.80
CA SER A 100 2.60 -12.51 -10.11
C SER A 100 1.64 -11.58 -10.87
N GLU A 101 2.04 -11.12 -12.07
CA GLU A 101 1.20 -10.47 -13.09
C GLU A 101 0.78 -11.51 -14.14
#